data_AF-A0A1C3W0A5-F1
#
_entry.id   AF-A0A1C3W0A5-F1
#
_cell.length_a   1.000
_cell.length_b   1.000
_cell.length_c   1.000
_cell.angle_alpha   90.00
_cell.angle_beta   90.00
_cell.angle_gamma   90.00
#
_symmetry.space_group_name_H-M   'P 1'
#
loop_
_entity.id
_entity.type
_entity.pdbx_description
1 polymer ?
#
loop_
_entity_poly.entity_id
_entity_poly.type
_entity_poly.pdbx_seq_one_letter_code
_entity_poly.pdbx_strand_id
1 'polypeptide(L)' 'MSKDHDRASHGSQDARRHKIDHQTRDQWLDRDSGLQAAWRTSRLSRDEFIRRNEGLIDKVIAESRDQD' A
#
# COMPACT_ATOMS: atom_id res chain seq x y z
N MET A 1 -26.49 -29.25 -21.95
CA MET A 1 -26.27 -29.20 -20.48
C MET A 1 -25.24 -28.10 -20.23
N SER A 2 -25.69 -26.90 -19.87
CA SER A 2 -24.82 -25.78 -19.49
C SER A 2 -24.43 -25.98 -18.04
N LYS A 3 -23.13 -26.15 -17.78
CA LYS A 3 -22.62 -26.34 -16.42
C LYS A 3 -22.11 -25.02 -15.89
N ASP A 4 -22.56 -24.78 -14.69
CA ASP A 4 -22.52 -23.57 -13.89
C ASP A 4 -21.15 -22.92 -13.74
N HIS A 5 -21.25 -21.60 -13.58
CA HIS A 5 -20.26 -20.72 -12.99
C HIS A 5 -19.77 -21.20 -11.63
N ASP A 6 -18.64 -20.58 -11.27
CA ASP A 6 -18.23 -20.28 -9.91
C ASP A 6 -17.57 -21.42 -9.16
N ARG A 7 -16.27 -21.21 -8.90
CA ARG A 7 -15.58 -21.48 -7.62
C ARG A 7 -14.23 -22.16 -7.84
N ALA A 8 -13.23 -21.33 -8.11
CA ALA A 8 -11.92 -21.38 -7.45
C ALA A 8 -10.96 -20.34 -8.07
N SER A 9 -11.25 -19.04 -7.91
CA SER A 9 -10.19 -18.02 -7.93
C SER A 9 -9.51 -17.98 -6.57
N HIS A 10 -8.83 -19.08 -6.21
CA HIS A 10 -7.93 -19.13 -5.06
C HIS A 10 -6.64 -19.78 -5.53
N GLY A 11 -5.58 -18.99 -5.65
CA GLY A 11 -4.22 -19.53 -5.75
C GLY A 11 -3.36 -18.95 -6.87
N SER A 12 -3.23 -17.63 -6.99
CA SER A 12 -2.03 -17.05 -7.63
C SER A 12 -1.84 -15.55 -7.34
N GLN A 13 -1.93 -15.12 -6.09
CA GLN A 13 -1.64 -13.71 -5.74
C GLN A 13 -0.35 -13.51 -4.93
N ASP A 14 0.40 -14.59 -4.67
CA ASP A 14 1.56 -14.55 -3.77
C ASP A 14 2.91 -14.26 -4.45
N ALA A 15 3.02 -14.36 -5.79
CA ALA A 15 4.33 -14.36 -6.46
C ALA A 15 4.72 -13.04 -7.15
N ARG A 16 3.90 -12.00 -7.02
CA ARG A 16 4.29 -10.64 -7.44
C ARG A 16 3.95 -9.71 -6.29
N ARG A 17 4.90 -9.53 -5.36
CA ARG A 17 4.97 -8.32 -4.54
C ARG A 17 5.15 -7.15 -5.51
N HIS A 18 4.07 -6.75 -6.15
CA HIS A 18 3.99 -5.54 -6.94
C HIS A 18 4.49 -4.45 -6.00
N LYS A 19 5.60 -3.81 -6.37
CA LYS A 19 6.02 -2.59 -5.70
C LYS A 19 4.76 -1.73 -5.57
N ILE A 20 4.45 -1.31 -4.36
CA ILE A 20 3.32 -0.42 -4.12
C ILE A 20 3.53 0.79 -5.01
N ASP A 21 2.53 1.15 -5.80
CA ASP A 21 2.64 2.30 -6.69
C ASP A 21 2.74 3.61 -5.92
N HIS A 22 3.42 4.59 -6.49
CA HIS A 22 3.62 5.91 -5.88
C HIS A 22 2.29 6.56 -5.47
N GLN A 23 1.26 6.43 -6.31
CA GLN A 23 -0.07 6.94 -6.02
C GLN A 23 -0.70 6.30 -4.78
N THR A 24 -0.47 5.01 -4.55
CA THR A 24 -0.95 4.32 -3.36
C THR A 24 -0.22 4.84 -2.12
N ARG A 25 1.10 5.06 -2.20
CA ARG A 25 1.87 5.66 -1.10
C ARG A 25 1.40 7.08 -0.75
N ASP A 26 1.06 7.88 -1.77
CA ASP A 26 0.53 9.23 -1.59
C ASP A 26 -0.84 9.23 -0.89
N GLN A 27 -1.75 8.33 -1.28
CA GLN A 27 -3.04 8.19 -0.59
C GLN A 27 -2.87 7.77 0.87
N TRP A 28 -1.89 6.90 1.15
CA TRP A 28 -1.61 6.45 2.51
C TRP A 28 -1.05 7.54 3.42
N LEU A 29 -0.38 8.54 2.87
CA LEU A 29 0.06 9.72 3.61
C LEU A 29 -1.10 10.56 4.16
N ASP A 30 -2.26 10.52 3.52
CA ASP A 30 -3.48 11.16 4.02
C ASP A 30 -4.30 10.23 4.93
N ARG A 31 -4.20 8.92 4.70
CA ARG A 31 -4.94 7.91 5.47
C ARG A 31 -4.34 7.63 6.85
N ASP A 32 -3.02 7.57 6.93
CA ASP A 32 -2.31 7.26 8.18
C ASP A 32 -1.81 8.52 8.88
N SER A 33 -2.26 8.72 10.11
CA SER A 33 -1.87 9.88 10.92
C SER A 33 -0.37 9.90 11.26
N GLY A 34 0.27 8.72 11.36
CA GLY A 34 1.69 8.61 11.63
C GLY A 34 2.54 9.09 10.45
N LEU A 35 2.21 8.61 9.24
CA LEU A 35 2.81 9.04 7.98
C LEU A 35 2.58 10.54 7.76
N GLN A 36 1.36 11.04 8.00
CA GLN A 36 1.04 12.45 7.85
C GLN A 36 1.90 13.32 8.80
N ALA A 37 2.03 12.93 10.07
CA ALA A 37 2.84 13.65 11.05
C ALA A 37 4.34 13.59 10.71
N ALA A 38 4.84 12.43 10.28
CA ALA A 38 6.21 12.25 9.84
C ALA A 38 6.53 13.15 8.62
N TRP A 39 5.62 13.19 7.63
CA TRP A 39 5.75 14.05 6.48
C TRP A 39 5.78 15.53 6.86
N ARG A 40 4.83 16.00 7.69
CA ARG A 40 4.80 17.41 8.14
C ARG A 40 6.05 17.80 8.93
N THR A 41 6.61 16.87 9.70
CA THR A 41 7.86 17.09 10.45
C THR A 41 9.07 17.15 9.52
N SER A 42 9.09 16.36 8.45
CA SER A 42 10.20 16.31 7.49
C SER A 42 10.39 17.61 6.70
N ARG A 43 9.33 18.43 6.57
CA ARG A 43 9.29 19.64 5.69
C ARG A 43 9.69 19.35 4.24
N LEU A 44 9.59 18.10 3.80
CA LEU A 44 9.83 17.70 2.41
C LEU A 44 8.55 17.83 1.58
N SER A 45 8.72 17.90 0.26
CA SER A 45 7.59 17.67 -0.65
C SER A 45 7.08 16.23 -0.50
N ARG A 46 5.83 16.00 -0.86
CA ARG A 46 5.21 14.66 -0.82
C ARG A 46 6.02 13.63 -1.59
N ASP A 47 6.37 13.95 -2.84
CA ASP A 47 7.15 13.05 -3.70
C ASP A 47 8.53 12.74 -3.13
N GLU A 48 9.19 13.71 -2.49
CA GLU A 48 10.50 13.50 -1.89
C GLU A 48 10.42 12.69 -0.60
N PHE A 49 9.39 12.94 0.22
CA PHE A 49 9.11 12.14 1.40
C PHE A 49 8.82 10.68 1.01
N ILE A 50 7.96 10.46 0.01
CA ILE A 50 7.62 9.13 -0.48
C ILE A 50 8.88 8.42 -0.99
N ARG A 51 9.65 9.05 -1.89
CA ARG A 51 10.87 8.43 -2.44
C ARG A 51 11.91 8.08 -1.39
N ARG A 52 12.06 8.89 -0.34
CA ARG A 52 13.00 8.60 0.76
C ARG A 52 12.49 7.55 1.74
N ASN A 53 11.16 7.42 1.87
CA ASN A 53 10.52 6.58 2.88
C ASN A 53 9.67 5.45 2.27
N GLU A 54 9.93 5.05 1.02
CA GLU A 54 9.13 4.01 0.32
C GLU A 54 9.00 2.74 1.17
N GLY A 55 10.10 2.27 1.76
CA GLY A 55 10.09 1.08 2.61
C GLY A 55 9.30 1.24 3.91
N LEU A 56 9.31 2.44 4.51
CA LEU A 56 8.52 2.71 5.72
C LEU A 56 7.03 2.78 5.40
N ILE A 57 6.67 3.46 4.32
CA ILE A 57 5.28 3.55 3.86
C ILE A 57 4.77 2.16 3.46
N ASP A 58 5.57 1.38 2.73
CA ASP A 58 5.20 0.02 2.31
C ASP A 58 4.96 -0.89 3.51
N LYS A 59 5.74 -0.74 4.58
CA LYS A 59 5.55 -1.46 5.83
C LYS A 59 4.22 -1.08 6.50
N VAL A 60 3.94 0.21 6.65
CA VAL A 60 2.67 0.70 7.26
C VAL A 60 1.46 0.18 6.47
N ILE A 61 1.55 0.16 5.14
CA ILE A 61 0.51 -0.37 4.27
C ILE A 61 0.32 -1.87 4.48
N ALA A 62 1.42 -2.63 4.57
CA ALA A 62 1.36 -4.08 4.80
C ALA A 62 0.77 -4.40 6.17
N GLU A 63 1.21 -3.71 7.23
CA GLU A 63 0.71 -3.89 8.60
C GLU A 63 -0.79 -3.55 8.69
N SER A 64 -1.24 -2.49 8.03
CA SER A 64 -2.65 -2.12 8.04
C SER A 64 -3.57 -3.08 7.26
N ARG A 65 -3.03 -3.83 6.28
CA ARG A 65 -3.79 -4.85 5.52
C ARG A 65 -3.90 -6.18 6.25
N ASP A 66 -3.02 -6.44 7.21
CA ASP A 66 -3.06 -7.63 8.06
C ASP A 66 -4.09 -7.48 9.20
N GLN A 67 -4.55 -6.25 9.45
CA GLN A 67 -5.52 -5.92 10.50
C GLN A 67 -6.98 -5.84 10.02
N ASP A 68 -7.24 -5.99 8.72
CA ASP A 68 -8.59 -6.01 8.08
C ASP A 68 -9.01 -7.46 7.78
#